data_AF-F5XMB3-F1
#
_entry.id   AF-F5XMB3-F1
#
_cell.length_a   1.000
_cell.length_b   1.000
_cell.length_c   1.000
_cell.angle_alpha   90.00
_cell.angle_beta   90.00
_cell.angle_gamma   90.00
#
_symmetry.space_group_name_H-M   'P 1'
#
loop_
_entity.id
_entity.type
_entity.pdbx_description
1 polymer ?
#
loop_
_entity_poly.entity_id
_entity_poly.type
_entity_poly.pdbx_seq_one_letter_code
_entity_poly.pdbx_strand_id
1 'polypeptide(L)'
;MSCQDPIVTRARIAENVRLRSDRVVRSSTVEFLPEPAEDDHTIEAVGGDQLYATRLVPVVRFNKGQLISNLEIRDASGQLLPTLPHGEYLVLTGLCIFALLGSAVRQPQTGEQRRIYAEIQTLLISRAISSEVLDQNEAAAETARLTTFITRKLHVESRDHLTLLCSFVTRAQVAYAIVVEAAIPRDRHVIFQISYEERLSSTPAQGVETAGLREKVSAAVREWSGLDPNSLFIDVSRTKKCASYHLEIEAPDGYYIGETWFHDHTSMKPIPVLEPQKIYQSSRPYFRCPKPSGQSYAHLYTRSFQHSAARSPFLYVRFFEKLPGSLGKAWILASAVLAIVWIFGATWDGSTPPTGEESPLGGIDPGSLIFALPLALWAIMGFGERARGYFSTLASLVSILSSLLISFVALVLTLFIRSGRIPGDLHGPSAALVSHPFWIVLLGIAVINFLWIGEKFMIRFWRWRRVLAPPNVTFNATPGSH
;
A
#
# COMPACT_ATOMS: atom_id res chain seq x y z
N MET A 1 -21.86 -20.73 -21.02
CA MET A 1 -20.62 -20.11 -20.52
C MET A 1 -19.82 -21.19 -19.83
N SER A 2 -18.71 -21.62 -20.43
CA SER A 2 -17.77 -22.52 -19.76
C SER A 2 -17.10 -21.74 -18.62
N CYS A 3 -17.36 -22.12 -17.38
CA CYS A 3 -16.71 -21.53 -16.21
C CYS A 3 -15.33 -22.16 -16.04
N GLN A 4 -14.41 -21.85 -16.96
CA GLN A 4 -13.08 -22.43 -16.93
C GLN A 4 -12.30 -21.97 -15.69
N ASP A 5 -11.54 -22.89 -15.11
CA ASP A 5 -10.69 -22.58 -13.96
C ASP A 5 -9.65 -21.52 -14.36
N PRO A 6 -9.59 -20.36 -13.67
CA PRO A 6 -8.55 -19.36 -13.88
C PRO A 6 -7.12 -19.94 -13.87
N ILE A 7 -6.89 -21.00 -13.10
CA ILE A 7 -5.60 -21.70 -13.01
C ILE A 7 -5.21 -22.30 -14.36
N VAL A 8 -6.17 -22.86 -15.09
CA VAL A 8 -5.95 -23.51 -16.39
C VAL A 8 -5.87 -22.47 -17.51
N THR A 9 -6.59 -21.36 -17.38
CA THR A 9 -6.68 -20.35 -18.44
C THR A 9 -5.62 -19.28 -18.38
N ARG A 10 -4.93 -19.06 -17.24
CA ARG A 10 -3.97 -17.97 -17.08
C ARG A 10 -2.54 -18.50 -16.96
N ALA A 11 -1.74 -18.29 -18.01
CA ALA A 11 -0.34 -18.68 -18.03
C ALA A 11 0.49 -17.84 -17.04
N ARG A 12 0.34 -16.52 -17.16
CA ARG A 12 1.23 -15.56 -16.50
C ARG A 12 0.49 -14.30 -16.12
N ILE A 13 0.80 -13.79 -14.94
CA ILE A 13 0.41 -12.46 -14.50
C ILE A 13 1.68 -11.71 -14.12
N ALA A 14 1.88 -10.52 -14.68
CA ALA A 14 2.97 -9.62 -14.30
C ALA A 14 2.38 -8.29 -13.84
N GLU A 15 2.67 -7.88 -12.60
CA GLU A 15 2.15 -6.67 -11.99
C GLU A 15 3.29 -5.73 -11.67
N ASN A 16 3.10 -4.46 -11.97
CA ASN A 16 3.95 -3.37 -11.53
C ASN A 16 3.09 -2.39 -10.72
N VAL A 17 3.60 -2.02 -9.56
CA VAL A 17 2.95 -1.15 -8.59
C VAL A 17 3.87 0.02 -8.34
N ARG A 18 3.46 1.21 -8.78
CA ARG A 18 4.21 2.45 -8.57
C ARG A 18 3.46 3.33 -7.58
N LEU A 19 4.18 3.84 -6.59
CA LEU A 19 3.63 4.75 -5.60
C LEU A 19 3.79 6.20 -6.06
N ARG A 20 2.67 6.94 -6.14
CA ARG A 20 2.60 8.38 -6.49
C ARG A 20 1.72 9.11 -5.48
N SER A 21 2.28 10.03 -4.72
CA SER A 21 1.74 10.77 -3.57
C SER A 21 0.76 9.97 -2.74
N ASP A 22 -0.51 10.17 -3.08
CA ASP A 22 -1.73 9.67 -2.45
C ASP A 22 -2.39 8.54 -3.27
N ARG A 23 -1.69 8.02 -4.28
CA ARG A 23 -2.15 7.08 -5.29
C ARG A 23 -1.17 5.95 -5.51
N VAL A 24 -1.73 4.82 -5.88
CA VAL A 24 -1.03 3.64 -6.37
C VAL A 24 -1.37 3.51 -7.84
N VAL A 25 -0.38 3.65 -8.71
CA VAL A 25 -0.52 3.30 -10.12
C VAL A 25 -0.24 1.81 -10.23
N ARG A 26 -1.24 1.03 -10.60
CA ARG A 26 -1.09 -0.40 -10.85
C ARG A 26 -1.18 -0.66 -12.33
N SER A 27 -0.23 -1.41 -12.85
CA SER A 27 -0.31 -1.98 -14.19
C SER A 27 -0.11 -3.48 -14.10
N SER A 28 -0.99 -4.26 -14.70
CA SER A 28 -0.89 -5.72 -14.75
C SER A 28 -1.04 -6.22 -16.18
N THR A 29 -0.12 -7.07 -16.61
CA THR A 29 -0.23 -7.85 -17.85
C THR A 29 -0.75 -9.24 -17.48
N VAL A 30 -1.84 -9.67 -18.11
CA VAL A 30 -2.43 -10.99 -17.91
C VAL A 30 -2.39 -11.75 -19.24
N GLU A 31 -1.71 -12.89 -19.23
CA GLU A 31 -1.58 -13.79 -20.37
C GLU A 31 -2.53 -14.97 -20.20
N PHE A 32 -3.43 -15.14 -21.16
CA PHE A 32 -4.38 -16.23 -21.25
C PHE A 32 -3.86 -17.30 -22.21
N LEU A 33 -3.95 -18.55 -21.78
CA LEU A 33 -3.69 -19.70 -22.65
C LEU A 33 -4.85 -19.86 -23.64
N PRO A 34 -4.56 -20.26 -24.89
CA PRO A 34 -5.62 -20.70 -25.79
C PRO A 34 -6.36 -21.87 -25.14
N GLU A 35 -7.68 -21.87 -25.27
CA GLU A 35 -8.46 -23.03 -24.87
C GLU A 35 -7.98 -24.23 -25.68
N PRO A 36 -7.74 -25.40 -25.06
CA PRO A 36 -7.63 -26.62 -25.85
C PRO A 36 -8.90 -26.71 -26.68
N ALA A 37 -8.76 -26.88 -28.00
CA ALA A 37 -9.91 -27.11 -28.85
C ALA A 37 -10.67 -28.29 -28.24
N GLU A 38 -11.88 -28.05 -27.71
CA GLU A 38 -12.77 -29.15 -27.36
C GLU A 38 -12.96 -29.92 -28.66
N ASP A 39 -12.42 -31.13 -28.71
CA ASP A 39 -12.72 -32.08 -29.76
C ASP A 39 -14.25 -32.16 -29.84
N ASP A 40 -14.80 -31.90 -31.04
CA ASP A 40 -16.21 -32.08 -31.37
C ASP A 40 -17.16 -30.89 -31.09
N HIS A 41 -17.21 -29.96 -32.05
CA HIS A 41 -18.33 -29.91 -33.00
C HIS A 41 -17.92 -29.05 -34.19
N THR A 42 -17.81 -29.69 -35.34
CA THR A 42 -17.66 -29.09 -36.68
C THR A 42 -18.82 -28.15 -36.96
N ILE A 43 -18.76 -26.92 -36.45
CA ILE A 43 -19.36 -25.79 -37.15
C ILE A 43 -18.49 -25.62 -38.39
N GLU A 44 -18.92 -26.22 -39.50
CA GLU A 44 -18.33 -25.97 -40.81
C GLU A 44 -18.23 -24.47 -41.00
N ALA A 45 -16.99 -23.97 -41.01
CA ALA A 45 -16.70 -22.57 -41.28
C ALA A 45 -17.05 -22.32 -42.75
N VAL A 46 -18.30 -21.92 -42.99
CA VAL A 46 -18.73 -21.36 -44.27
C VAL A 46 -18.06 -19.99 -44.40
N GLY A 47 -16.86 -19.97 -45.01
CA GLY A 47 -16.17 -18.74 -45.45
C GLY A 47 -14.82 -18.51 -44.77
N GLY A 48 -13.77 -18.45 -45.58
CA GLY A 48 -12.33 -18.40 -45.24
C GLY A 48 -11.79 -17.22 -44.42
N ASP A 49 -12.59 -16.51 -43.62
CA ASP A 49 -12.05 -15.61 -42.60
C ASP A 49 -11.86 -16.39 -41.29
N GLN A 50 -10.66 -16.38 -40.73
CA GLN A 50 -10.37 -16.93 -39.41
C GLN A 50 -11.32 -16.26 -38.39
N LEU A 51 -12.41 -16.95 -38.06
CA LEU A 51 -13.48 -16.46 -37.19
C LEU A 51 -12.94 -16.23 -35.78
N TYR A 52 -12.47 -15.01 -35.53
CA TYR A 52 -12.32 -14.48 -34.20
C TYR A 52 -13.69 -14.53 -33.51
N ALA A 53 -13.83 -15.41 -32.51
CA ALA A 53 -15.00 -15.38 -31.67
C ALA A 53 -14.82 -14.23 -30.67
N THR A 54 -15.66 -13.20 -30.79
CA THR A 54 -15.73 -12.16 -29.78
C THR A 54 -16.25 -12.76 -28.48
N ARG A 55 -15.51 -12.56 -27.39
CA ARG A 55 -15.78 -13.15 -26.08
C ARG A 55 -15.76 -12.08 -25.00
N LEU A 56 -16.62 -12.28 -24.01
CA LEU A 56 -16.67 -11.45 -22.80
C LEU A 56 -15.71 -12.03 -21.76
N VAL A 57 -14.64 -11.30 -21.45
CA VAL A 57 -13.60 -11.76 -20.52
C VAL A 57 -13.58 -10.89 -19.26
N PRO A 58 -13.78 -11.46 -18.06
CA PRO A 58 -13.57 -10.74 -16.82
C PRO A 58 -12.07 -10.59 -16.56
N VAL A 59 -11.56 -9.37 -16.70
CA VAL A 59 -10.11 -9.11 -16.66
C VAL A 59 -9.64 -8.72 -15.25
N VAL A 60 -10.38 -7.83 -14.60
CA VAL A 60 -10.05 -7.33 -13.26
C VAL A 60 -11.29 -7.27 -12.38
N ARG A 61 -11.08 -7.41 -11.06
CA ARG A 61 -12.13 -7.34 -10.05
C ARG A 61 -11.77 -6.27 -9.02
N PHE A 62 -12.74 -5.44 -8.68
CA PHE A 62 -12.60 -4.33 -7.74
C PHE A 62 -13.65 -4.43 -6.65
N ASN A 63 -13.28 -4.13 -5.42
CA ASN A 63 -14.23 -4.13 -4.31
C ASN A 63 -15.22 -2.97 -4.47
N LYS A 64 -16.46 -3.16 -4.04
CA LYS A 64 -17.45 -2.07 -4.05
C LYS A 64 -16.99 -0.95 -3.12
N GLY A 65 -17.23 0.30 -3.51
CA GLY A 65 -16.77 1.49 -2.79
C GLY A 65 -15.29 1.85 -3.02
N GLN A 66 -14.51 1.01 -3.72
CA GLN A 66 -13.14 1.35 -4.10
C GLN A 66 -13.14 2.39 -5.22
N LEU A 67 -12.47 3.53 -4.98
CA LEU A 67 -12.32 4.59 -5.98
C LEU A 67 -11.14 4.28 -6.90
N ILE A 68 -11.45 4.09 -8.18
CA ILE A 68 -10.48 3.81 -9.23
C ILE A 68 -10.61 4.87 -10.29
N SER A 69 -9.48 5.29 -10.83
CA SER A 69 -9.39 6.28 -11.91
C SER A 69 -8.44 5.78 -13.00
N ASN A 70 -8.54 6.38 -14.18
CA ASN A 70 -7.67 6.10 -15.33
C ASN A 70 -7.56 4.59 -15.66
N LEU A 71 -8.68 3.86 -15.59
CA LEU A 71 -8.71 2.46 -15.98
C LEU A 71 -8.58 2.36 -17.51
N GLU A 72 -7.50 1.74 -17.95
CA GLU A 72 -7.28 1.40 -19.34
C GLU A 72 -7.05 -0.11 -19.45
N ILE A 73 -7.67 -0.73 -20.45
CA ILE A 73 -7.40 -2.12 -20.81
C ILE A 73 -7.01 -2.13 -22.28
N ARG A 74 -5.83 -2.64 -22.56
CA ARG A 74 -5.26 -2.74 -23.89
C ARG A 74 -4.97 -4.19 -24.25
N ASP A 75 -5.04 -4.51 -25.53
CA ASP A 75 -4.61 -5.81 -26.05
C ASP A 75 -3.08 -5.88 -26.18
N ALA A 76 -2.58 -6.95 -26.81
CA ALA A 76 -1.15 -7.12 -27.09
C ALA A 76 -0.59 -6.08 -28.08
N SER A 77 -1.43 -5.48 -28.93
CA SER A 77 -1.04 -4.45 -29.90
C SER A 77 -1.00 -3.04 -29.29
N GLY A 78 -1.49 -2.88 -28.06
CA GLY A 78 -1.64 -1.60 -27.38
C GLY A 78 -2.95 -0.88 -27.69
N GLN A 79 -3.84 -1.51 -28.46
CA GLN A 79 -5.17 -0.98 -28.78
C GLN A 79 -6.07 -1.07 -27.53
N LEU A 80 -6.79 0.01 -27.24
CA LEU A 80 -7.76 0.05 -26.15
C LEU A 80 -8.94 -0.88 -26.45
N LEU A 81 -9.26 -1.75 -25.51
CA LEU A 81 -10.40 -2.67 -25.60
C LEU A 81 -11.64 -2.05 -24.96
N PRO A 82 -12.83 -2.19 -25.58
CA PRO A 82 -14.07 -1.72 -24.98
C PRO A 82 -14.41 -2.56 -23.74
N THR A 83 -14.78 -1.86 -22.67
CA THR A 83 -15.31 -2.45 -21.45
C THR A 83 -16.82 -2.40 -21.47
N LEU A 84 -17.48 -3.39 -20.88
CA LEU A 84 -18.93 -3.35 -20.71
C LEU A 84 -19.30 -2.17 -19.79
N PRO A 85 -20.24 -1.29 -20.22
CA PRO A 85 -20.87 -0.34 -19.34
C PRO A 85 -21.47 -1.04 -18.12
N HIS A 86 -21.61 -0.30 -17.01
CA HIS A 86 -22.14 -0.86 -15.77
C HIS A 86 -23.50 -1.55 -15.97
N GLY A 87 -24.42 -0.94 -16.72
CA GLY A 87 -25.73 -1.54 -17.01
C GLY A 87 -25.65 -2.89 -17.72
N GLU A 88 -24.76 -3.04 -18.70
CA GLU A 88 -24.56 -4.30 -19.42
C GLU A 88 -23.93 -5.37 -18.52
N TYR A 89 -22.98 -4.97 -17.66
CA TYR A 89 -22.42 -5.86 -16.64
C TYR A 89 -23.49 -6.36 -15.65
N LEU A 90 -24.45 -5.51 -15.26
CA LEU A 90 -25.56 -5.92 -14.40
C LEU A 90 -26.46 -6.96 -15.08
N VAL A 91 -26.76 -6.77 -16.37
CA VAL A 91 -27.50 -7.76 -17.17
C VAL A 91 -26.73 -9.07 -17.25
N LEU A 92 -25.43 -9.01 -17.56
CA LEU A 92 -24.56 -10.18 -17.60
C LEU A 92 -24.56 -10.94 -16.27
N THR A 93 -24.45 -10.23 -15.15
CA THR A 93 -24.51 -10.80 -13.80
C THR A 93 -25.84 -11.50 -13.55
N GLY A 94 -26.96 -10.88 -13.96
CA GLY A 94 -28.29 -11.48 -13.88
C GLY A 94 -28.42 -12.75 -14.72
N LEU A 95 -27.87 -12.75 -15.94
CA LEU A 95 -27.83 -13.92 -16.82
C LEU A 95 -27.00 -15.06 -16.23
N CYS A 96 -25.84 -14.76 -15.62
CA CYS A 96 -25.03 -15.75 -14.92
C CYS A 96 -25.79 -16.37 -13.73
N ILE A 97 -26.48 -15.56 -12.93
CA ILE A 97 -27.31 -16.04 -11.82
C ILE A 97 -28.44 -16.93 -12.33
N PHE A 98 -29.13 -16.50 -13.41
CA PHE A 98 -30.20 -17.28 -14.02
C PHE A 98 -29.70 -18.65 -14.51
N ALA A 99 -28.59 -18.67 -15.25
CA ALA A 99 -27.99 -19.90 -15.76
C ALA A 99 -27.56 -20.83 -14.62
N LEU A 100 -26.83 -20.32 -13.62
CA LEU A 100 -26.35 -21.11 -12.49
C LEU A 100 -27.51 -21.64 -11.63
N LEU A 101 -28.56 -20.84 -11.41
CA LEU A 101 -29.75 -21.29 -10.69
C LEU A 101 -30.51 -22.37 -11.47
N GLY A 102 -30.67 -22.20 -12.78
CA GLY A 102 -31.29 -23.19 -13.67
C GLY A 102 -30.52 -24.51 -13.73
N SER A 103 -29.19 -24.49 -13.56
CA SER A 103 -28.37 -25.70 -13.48
C SER A 103 -28.29 -26.31 -12.07
N ALA A 104 -28.62 -25.54 -11.04
CA ALA A 104 -28.58 -25.99 -9.65
C ALA A 104 -29.91 -26.59 -9.17
N VAL A 105 -31.03 -26.10 -9.71
CA VAL A 105 -32.38 -26.38 -9.21
C VAL A 105 -33.24 -26.94 -10.33
N ARG A 106 -34.05 -27.96 -10.00
CA ARG A 106 -35.03 -28.55 -10.92
C ARG A 106 -35.98 -27.51 -11.45
N GLN A 107 -36.26 -27.57 -12.75
CA GLN A 107 -37.23 -26.67 -13.36
C GLN A 107 -38.60 -26.77 -12.67
N PRO A 108 -39.22 -25.62 -12.33
CA PRO A 108 -40.47 -25.60 -11.59
C PRO A 108 -41.62 -26.18 -12.41
N GLN A 109 -42.33 -27.16 -11.86
CA GLN A 109 -43.44 -27.86 -12.53
C GLN A 109 -44.80 -27.24 -12.21
N THR A 110 -44.97 -26.64 -11.03
CA THR A 110 -46.22 -26.01 -10.61
C THR A 110 -46.17 -24.49 -10.68
N GLY A 111 -47.33 -23.83 -10.73
CA GLY A 111 -47.41 -22.36 -10.72
C GLY A 111 -46.81 -21.74 -9.45
N GLU A 112 -47.01 -22.38 -8.29
CA GLU A 112 -46.41 -21.95 -7.02
C GLU A 112 -44.88 -22.06 -7.05
N GLN A 113 -44.34 -23.17 -7.57
CA GLN A 113 -42.89 -23.34 -7.72
C GLN A 113 -42.29 -22.29 -8.67
N ARG A 114 -42.99 -21.94 -9.75
CA ARG A 114 -42.55 -20.88 -10.68
C ARG A 114 -42.49 -19.52 -9.98
N ARG A 115 -43.49 -19.21 -9.14
CA ARG A 115 -43.50 -17.98 -8.34
C ARG A 115 -42.33 -17.92 -7.36
N ILE A 116 -42.12 -19.01 -6.59
CA ILE A 116 -41.00 -19.10 -5.63
C ILE A 116 -39.65 -19.01 -6.34
N TYR A 117 -39.51 -19.66 -7.50
CA TYR A 117 -38.30 -19.62 -8.31
C TYR A 117 -38.00 -18.19 -8.78
N ALA A 118 -39.00 -17.48 -9.30
CA ALA A 118 -38.86 -16.09 -9.74
C ALA A 118 -38.53 -15.13 -8.58
N GLU A 119 -39.13 -15.35 -7.40
CA GLU A 119 -38.83 -14.59 -6.19
C GLU A 119 -37.38 -14.79 -5.74
N ILE A 120 -36.90 -16.04 -5.70
CA ILE A 120 -35.51 -16.38 -5.37
C ILE A 120 -34.55 -15.76 -6.40
N GLN A 121 -34.86 -15.85 -7.69
CA GLN A 121 -34.05 -15.25 -8.74
C GLN A 121 -33.94 -13.73 -8.56
N THR A 122 -35.07 -13.06 -8.32
CA THR A 122 -35.10 -11.61 -8.09
C THR A 122 -34.30 -11.24 -6.84
N LEU A 123 -34.41 -12.01 -5.76
CA LEU A 123 -33.66 -11.81 -4.54
C LEU A 123 -32.15 -11.95 -4.77
N LEU A 124 -31.70 -13.01 -5.44
CA LEU A 124 -30.28 -13.23 -5.75
C LEU A 124 -29.70 -12.08 -6.62
N ILE A 125 -30.45 -11.65 -7.65
CA ILE A 125 -30.05 -10.56 -8.53
C ILE A 125 -29.98 -9.26 -7.73
N SER A 126 -31.02 -8.90 -6.98
CA SER A 126 -31.04 -7.67 -6.17
C SER A 126 -29.89 -7.61 -5.17
N ARG A 127 -29.51 -8.75 -4.59
CA ARG A 127 -28.39 -8.87 -3.66
C ARG A 127 -27.04 -8.71 -4.35
N ALA A 128 -26.82 -9.42 -5.47
CA ALA A 128 -25.58 -9.30 -6.24
C ALA A 128 -25.35 -7.87 -6.76
N ILE A 129 -26.42 -7.19 -7.18
CA ILE A 129 -26.39 -5.86 -7.78
C ILE A 129 -26.44 -4.72 -6.73
N SER A 130 -26.77 -5.03 -5.47
CA SER A 130 -26.86 -4.03 -4.40
C SER A 130 -25.64 -3.12 -4.36
N SER A 131 -25.87 -1.81 -4.23
CA SER A 131 -24.81 -0.82 -4.05
C SER A 131 -24.25 -0.81 -2.62
N GLU A 132 -24.89 -1.52 -1.69
CA GLU A 132 -24.45 -1.64 -0.31
C GLU A 132 -23.08 -2.34 -0.24
N VAL A 133 -22.15 -1.72 0.48
CA VAL A 133 -20.80 -2.25 0.67
C VAL A 133 -20.85 -3.18 1.87
N LEU A 134 -20.96 -4.47 1.59
CA LEU A 134 -20.86 -5.52 2.61
C LEU A 134 -19.42 -5.97 2.77
N ASP A 135 -19.03 -6.28 4.00
CA ASP A 135 -17.79 -7.01 4.22
C ASP A 135 -17.92 -8.48 3.75
N GLN A 136 -16.79 -9.19 3.66
CA GLN A 136 -16.79 -10.56 3.15
C GLN A 136 -17.52 -11.55 4.08
N ASN A 137 -17.54 -11.32 5.40
CA ASN A 137 -18.19 -12.18 6.38
C ASN A 137 -19.70 -11.97 6.37
N GLU A 138 -20.16 -10.72 6.27
CA GLU A 138 -21.56 -10.34 6.14
C GLU A 138 -22.16 -10.90 4.85
N ALA A 139 -21.47 -10.71 3.71
CA ALA A 139 -21.89 -11.28 2.43
C ALA A 139 -21.96 -12.82 2.49
N ALA A 140 -21.01 -13.47 3.16
CA ALA A 140 -21.01 -14.92 3.34
C ALA A 140 -22.16 -15.40 4.24
N ALA A 141 -22.43 -14.70 5.35
CA ALA A 141 -23.52 -15.02 6.26
C ALA A 141 -24.89 -14.84 5.60
N GLU A 142 -25.06 -13.78 4.82
CA GLU A 142 -26.27 -13.53 4.05
C GLU A 142 -26.46 -14.59 2.95
N THR A 143 -25.41 -14.91 2.21
CA THR A 143 -25.47 -15.97 1.21
C THR A 143 -25.83 -17.31 1.84
N ALA A 144 -25.29 -17.66 3.01
CA ALA A 144 -25.65 -18.89 3.72
C ALA A 144 -27.14 -18.95 4.10
N ARG A 145 -27.74 -17.82 4.48
CA ARG A 145 -29.20 -17.71 4.71
C ARG A 145 -29.98 -17.97 3.41
N LEU A 146 -29.53 -17.42 2.29
CA LEU A 146 -30.13 -17.66 0.97
C LEU A 146 -30.01 -19.12 0.55
N THR A 147 -28.84 -19.76 0.73
CA THR A 147 -28.64 -21.18 0.44
C THR A 147 -29.61 -22.05 1.24
N THR A 148 -29.79 -21.74 2.53
CA THR A 148 -30.72 -22.45 3.41
C THR A 148 -32.17 -22.29 2.92
N PHE A 149 -32.54 -21.07 2.51
CA PHE A 149 -33.86 -20.78 1.96
C PHE A 149 -34.12 -21.54 0.65
N ILE A 150 -33.17 -21.50 -0.29
CA ILE A 150 -33.25 -22.22 -1.58
C ILE A 150 -33.41 -23.72 -1.34
N THR A 151 -32.57 -24.30 -0.49
CA THR A 151 -32.58 -25.75 -0.21
C THR A 151 -33.86 -26.20 0.48
N ARG A 152 -34.51 -25.32 1.25
CA ARG A 152 -35.79 -25.61 1.92
C ARG A 152 -36.99 -25.48 0.99
N LYS A 153 -36.94 -24.56 0.03
CA LYS A 153 -38.09 -24.18 -0.81
C LYS A 153 -38.07 -24.78 -2.20
N LEU A 154 -36.91 -25.17 -2.71
CA LEU A 154 -36.72 -25.69 -4.05
C LEU A 154 -35.95 -27.02 -4.02
N HIS A 155 -36.16 -27.85 -5.05
CA HIS A 155 -35.47 -29.13 -5.20
C HIS A 155 -34.11 -28.91 -5.88
N VAL A 156 -33.03 -29.05 -5.13
CA VAL A 156 -31.65 -28.88 -5.61
C VAL A 156 -31.21 -30.14 -6.35
N GLU A 157 -30.95 -30.02 -7.65
CA GLU A 157 -30.43 -31.12 -8.49
C GLU A 157 -28.91 -31.24 -8.39
N SER A 158 -28.20 -30.11 -8.34
CA SER A 158 -26.74 -30.07 -8.28
C SER A 158 -26.26 -29.18 -7.14
N ARG A 159 -25.66 -29.80 -6.12
CA ARG A 159 -25.03 -29.08 -5.00
C ARG A 159 -23.80 -28.30 -5.44
N ASP A 160 -23.09 -28.77 -6.46
CA ASP A 160 -21.89 -28.10 -6.98
C ASP A 160 -22.28 -26.80 -7.69
N HIS A 161 -23.30 -26.83 -8.55
CA HIS A 161 -23.84 -25.62 -9.18
C HIS A 161 -24.45 -24.67 -8.15
N LEU A 162 -25.12 -25.18 -7.11
CA LEU A 162 -25.60 -24.34 -6.02
C LEU A 162 -24.44 -23.67 -5.27
N THR A 163 -23.35 -24.40 -5.02
CA THR A 163 -22.14 -23.86 -4.37
C THR A 163 -21.47 -22.79 -5.24
N LEU A 164 -21.43 -23.01 -6.55
CA LEU A 164 -20.94 -22.03 -7.53
C LEU A 164 -21.83 -20.77 -7.57
N LEU A 165 -23.15 -20.94 -7.61
CA LEU A 165 -24.12 -19.85 -7.55
C LEU A 165 -23.92 -19.01 -6.28
N CYS A 166 -23.84 -19.66 -5.12
CA CYS A 166 -23.64 -18.99 -3.85
C CYS A 166 -22.31 -18.24 -3.84
N SER A 167 -21.23 -18.90 -4.25
CA SER A 167 -19.90 -18.28 -4.34
C SER A 167 -19.88 -17.08 -5.30
N PHE A 168 -20.60 -17.17 -6.42
CA PHE A 168 -20.75 -16.09 -7.38
C PHE A 168 -21.49 -14.90 -6.76
N VAL A 169 -22.64 -15.13 -6.13
CA VAL A 169 -23.43 -14.08 -5.47
C VAL A 169 -22.65 -13.42 -4.35
N THR A 170 -22.02 -14.19 -3.44
CA THR A 170 -21.16 -13.62 -2.38
C THR A 170 -20.07 -12.72 -2.96
N ARG A 171 -19.42 -13.14 -4.06
CA ARG A 171 -18.38 -12.33 -4.69
C ARG A 171 -18.93 -11.10 -5.38
N ALA A 172 -20.08 -11.20 -6.04
CA ALA A 172 -20.75 -10.09 -6.69
C ALA A 172 -21.27 -9.05 -5.68
N GLN A 173 -21.62 -9.47 -4.46
CA GLN A 173 -21.96 -8.57 -3.36
C GLN A 173 -20.77 -7.71 -2.91
N VAL A 174 -19.58 -8.29 -2.83
CA VAL A 174 -18.37 -7.60 -2.34
C VAL A 174 -17.65 -6.82 -3.43
N ALA A 175 -17.77 -7.25 -4.69
CA ALA A 175 -16.92 -6.75 -5.77
C ALA A 175 -17.61 -6.76 -7.14
N TYR A 176 -17.23 -5.81 -8.00
CA TYR A 176 -17.59 -5.78 -9.41
C TYR A 176 -16.44 -6.34 -10.25
N ALA A 177 -16.77 -7.02 -11.35
CA ALA A 177 -15.80 -7.42 -12.36
C ALA A 177 -15.87 -6.46 -13.55
N ILE A 178 -14.71 -6.03 -14.05
CA ILE A 178 -14.62 -5.35 -15.33
C ILE A 178 -14.48 -6.40 -16.41
N VAL A 179 -15.41 -6.38 -17.35
CA VAL A 179 -15.51 -7.32 -18.46
C VAL A 179 -15.15 -6.58 -19.73
N VAL A 180 -14.25 -7.15 -20.51
CA VAL A 180 -13.91 -6.65 -21.85
C VAL A 180 -14.52 -7.53 -22.91
N GLU A 181 -14.86 -6.89 -24.01
CA GLU A 181 -15.18 -7.58 -25.25
C GLU A 181 -13.90 -7.71 -26.07
N ALA A 182 -13.41 -8.95 -26.24
CA ALA A 182 -12.17 -9.23 -26.92
C ALA A 182 -12.34 -10.33 -27.97
N ALA A 183 -11.75 -10.08 -29.15
CA ALA A 183 -11.55 -11.09 -30.17
C ALA A 183 -10.44 -12.05 -29.72
N ILE A 184 -10.80 -13.27 -29.30
CA ILE A 184 -9.83 -14.28 -28.83
C ILE A 184 -9.52 -15.24 -29.99
N PRO A 185 -8.28 -15.25 -30.52
CA PRO A 185 -7.86 -16.28 -31.47
C PRO A 185 -7.88 -17.65 -30.79
N ARG A 186 -8.33 -18.69 -31.51
CA ARG A 186 -8.44 -20.05 -30.94
C ARG A 186 -7.08 -20.69 -30.64
N ASP A 187 -6.03 -20.28 -31.36
CA ASP A 187 -4.72 -20.93 -31.41
C ASP A 187 -3.59 -20.11 -30.78
N ARG A 188 -3.90 -18.91 -30.25
CA ARG A 188 -2.88 -17.99 -29.74
C ARG A 188 -3.18 -17.53 -28.33
N HIS A 189 -2.09 -17.25 -27.63
CA HIS A 189 -2.14 -16.60 -26.33
C HIS A 189 -2.73 -15.20 -26.49
N VAL A 190 -3.63 -14.83 -25.58
CA VAL A 190 -4.16 -13.47 -25.52
C VAL A 190 -3.55 -12.74 -24.34
N ILE A 191 -3.01 -11.55 -24.61
CA ILE A 191 -2.38 -10.72 -23.60
C ILE A 191 -3.23 -9.48 -23.42
N PHE A 192 -3.65 -9.22 -22.18
CA PHE A 192 -4.28 -7.97 -21.79
C PHE A 192 -3.36 -7.18 -20.89
N GLN A 193 -3.15 -5.92 -21.23
CA GLN A 193 -2.47 -4.93 -20.40
C GLN A 193 -3.52 -4.09 -19.70
N ILE A 194 -3.55 -4.13 -18.38
CA ILE A 194 -4.52 -3.41 -17.55
C ILE A 194 -3.74 -2.36 -16.77
N SER A 195 -4.13 -1.10 -16.83
CA SER A 195 -3.56 -0.05 -15.97
C SER A 195 -4.67 0.74 -15.30
N TYR A 196 -4.48 1.08 -14.04
CA TYR A 196 -5.41 1.91 -13.28
C TYR A 196 -4.72 2.60 -12.11
N GLU A 197 -5.33 3.68 -11.64
CA GLU A 197 -4.92 4.40 -10.44
C GLU A 197 -5.92 4.16 -9.31
N GLU A 198 -5.39 3.72 -8.18
CA GLU A 198 -6.13 3.52 -6.94
C GLU A 198 -5.66 4.56 -5.92
N ARG A 199 -6.58 5.18 -5.17
CA ARG A 199 -6.17 6.05 -4.06
C ARG A 199 -5.62 5.18 -2.92
N LEU A 200 -4.43 5.52 -2.43
CA LEU A 200 -3.81 4.81 -1.33
C LEU A 200 -4.65 5.13 -0.08
N SER A 201 -5.38 4.12 0.43
CA SER A 201 -6.13 4.32 1.66
C SER A 201 -5.14 4.59 2.79
N SER A 202 -5.30 5.72 3.48
CA SER A 202 -4.50 6.10 4.66
C SER A 202 -4.68 5.10 5.80
N THR A 203 -5.83 4.43 5.84
CA THR A 203 -6.06 3.29 6.70
C THR A 203 -5.13 2.15 6.27
N PRO A 204 -4.29 1.64 7.19
CA PRO A 204 -3.42 0.53 6.90
C PRO A 204 -4.25 -0.63 6.34
N ALA A 205 -4.08 -0.92 5.06
CA ALA A 205 -4.78 -2.01 4.40
C ALA A 205 -4.57 -3.30 5.20
N GLN A 206 -5.68 -3.96 5.54
CA GLN A 206 -5.79 -5.37 5.97
C GLN A 206 -4.50 -5.96 6.56
N GLY A 207 -4.36 -5.81 7.87
CA GLY A 207 -3.21 -6.29 8.64
C GLY A 207 -3.10 -5.63 10.02
N VAL A 208 -3.62 -4.41 10.15
CA VAL A 208 -3.62 -3.65 11.42
C VAL A 208 -4.61 -4.13 12.47
N GLU A 209 -5.55 -5.01 12.13
CA GLU A 209 -6.32 -5.71 13.17
C GLU A 209 -5.39 -6.45 14.14
N THR A 210 -4.30 -7.01 13.62
CA THR A 210 -3.26 -7.69 14.41
C THR A 210 -2.14 -6.78 14.91
N ALA A 211 -2.11 -5.53 14.45
CA ALA A 211 -1.09 -4.57 14.85
C ALA A 211 -1.30 -4.12 16.30
N GLY A 212 -0.18 -3.97 17.02
CA GLY A 212 -0.21 -3.54 18.41
C GLY A 212 -0.78 -2.12 18.56
N LEU A 213 -1.26 -1.78 19.76
CA LEU A 213 -1.79 -0.43 20.07
C LEU A 213 -0.85 0.69 19.62
N ARG A 214 0.47 0.49 19.79
CA ARG A 214 1.50 1.45 19.36
C ARG A 214 1.48 1.72 17.86
N GLU A 215 1.26 0.70 17.04
CA GLU A 215 1.22 0.82 15.57
C GLU A 215 -0.06 1.50 15.12
N LYS A 216 -1.20 1.19 15.77
CA LYS A 216 -2.48 1.88 15.56
C LYS A 216 -2.36 3.38 15.89
N VAL A 217 -1.79 3.71 17.05
CA VAL A 217 -1.54 5.10 17.44
C VAL A 217 -0.56 5.77 16.48
N SER A 218 0.53 5.09 16.09
CA SER A 218 1.48 5.65 15.12
C SER A 218 0.83 5.88 13.75
N ALA A 219 -0.07 5.01 13.30
CA ALA A 219 -0.79 5.16 12.04
C ALA A 219 -1.77 6.35 12.13
N ALA A 220 -2.54 6.45 13.21
CA ALA A 220 -3.46 7.55 13.45
C ALA A 220 -2.75 8.92 13.52
N VAL A 221 -1.60 8.98 14.21
CA VAL A 221 -0.80 10.22 14.28
C VAL A 221 -0.25 10.59 12.92
N ARG A 222 0.20 9.61 12.12
CA ARG A 222 0.66 9.86 10.74
C ARG A 222 -0.47 10.38 9.87
N GLU A 223 -1.64 9.74 9.92
CA GLU A 223 -2.82 10.18 9.19
C GLU A 223 -3.24 11.60 9.58
N TRP A 224 -3.33 11.89 10.88
CA TRP A 224 -3.65 13.23 11.39
C TRP A 224 -2.63 14.29 10.97
N SER A 225 -1.34 13.92 10.90
CA SER A 225 -0.27 14.82 10.43
C SER A 225 -0.13 14.87 8.91
N GLY A 226 -1.00 14.19 8.15
CA GLY A 226 -0.94 14.15 6.69
C GLY A 226 0.29 13.42 6.13
N LEU A 227 0.87 12.49 6.91
CA LEU A 227 2.01 11.67 6.52
C LEU A 227 1.55 10.36 5.87
N ASP A 228 2.05 10.07 4.68
CA ASP A 228 1.74 8.83 3.96
C ASP A 228 2.27 7.57 4.71
N PRO A 229 1.63 6.40 4.55
CA PRO A 229 2.03 5.19 5.25
C PRO A 229 3.36 4.63 4.71
N ASN A 230 4.41 4.52 5.54
CA ASN A 230 5.74 4.05 5.11
C ASN A 230 5.84 2.55 4.82
N SER A 231 4.71 1.86 4.73
CA SER A 231 4.62 0.46 4.39
C SER A 231 3.37 0.18 3.57
N LEU A 232 3.49 -0.80 2.69
CA LEU A 232 2.42 -1.25 1.81
C LEU A 232 2.21 -2.76 2.01
N PHE A 233 0.94 -3.15 2.09
CA PHE A 233 0.51 -4.53 2.06
C PHE A 233 -0.14 -4.79 0.69
N ILE A 234 0.43 -5.71 -0.08
CA ILE A 234 -0.13 -6.11 -1.37
C ILE A 234 -0.69 -7.50 -1.24
N ASP A 235 -2.01 -7.64 -1.45
CA ASP A 235 -2.62 -8.95 -1.67
C ASP A 235 -2.08 -9.53 -2.98
N VAL A 236 -1.41 -10.68 -2.86
CA VAL A 236 -0.88 -11.43 -3.99
C VAL A 236 -1.62 -12.75 -4.16
N SER A 237 -2.89 -12.81 -3.76
CA SER A 237 -3.80 -13.94 -4.01
C SER A 237 -3.90 -14.33 -5.48
N ARG A 238 -3.56 -13.42 -6.41
CA ARG A 238 -3.44 -13.68 -7.84
C ARG A 238 -2.36 -14.72 -8.17
N THR A 239 -1.34 -14.89 -7.33
CA THR A 239 -0.34 -15.98 -7.44
C THR A 239 -0.97 -17.37 -7.51
N LYS A 240 -2.16 -17.55 -6.93
CA LYS A 240 -2.90 -18.82 -6.95
C LYS A 240 -3.76 -19.04 -8.19
N LYS A 241 -3.87 -18.04 -9.06
CA LYS A 241 -4.78 -18.04 -10.22
C LYS A 241 -4.02 -18.05 -11.54
N CYS A 242 -2.73 -18.36 -11.52
CA CYS A 242 -1.89 -18.40 -12.70
C CYS A 242 -0.71 -19.35 -12.45
N ALA A 243 -0.14 -19.90 -13.53
CA ALA A 243 1.02 -20.78 -13.42
C ALA A 243 2.30 -20.03 -12.97
N SER A 244 2.43 -18.76 -13.36
CA SER A 244 3.53 -17.89 -12.93
C SER A 244 3.05 -16.46 -12.63
N TYR A 245 3.59 -15.86 -11.56
CA TYR A 245 3.24 -14.51 -11.13
C TYR A 245 4.51 -13.69 -10.88
N HIS A 246 4.55 -12.48 -11.43
CA HIS A 246 5.57 -11.48 -11.15
C HIS A 246 4.91 -10.26 -10.55
N LEU A 247 5.51 -9.73 -9.49
CA LEU A 247 5.14 -8.46 -8.91
C LEU A 247 6.40 -7.63 -8.72
N GLU A 248 6.39 -6.43 -9.27
CA GLU A 248 7.38 -5.40 -9.05
C GLU A 248 6.72 -4.22 -8.35
N ILE A 249 7.34 -3.72 -7.28
CA ILE A 249 6.85 -2.57 -6.54
C ILE A 249 7.94 -1.52 -6.54
N GLU A 250 7.68 -0.38 -7.17
CA GLU A 250 8.62 0.73 -7.26
C GLU A 250 8.39 1.71 -6.09
N ALA A 251 9.47 1.98 -5.36
CA ALA A 251 9.52 2.99 -4.32
C ALA A 251 9.49 4.39 -4.95
N PRO A 252 8.86 5.38 -4.30
CA PRO A 252 8.93 6.76 -4.76
C PRO A 252 10.37 7.30 -4.80
N ASP A 253 10.56 8.36 -5.57
CA ASP A 253 11.84 9.07 -5.62
C ASP A 253 12.32 9.50 -4.23
N GLY A 254 13.60 9.31 -3.96
CA GLY A 254 14.18 9.56 -2.63
C GLY A 254 13.94 8.43 -1.62
N TYR A 255 13.30 7.33 -2.01
CA TYR A 255 13.10 6.16 -1.16
C TYR A 255 13.76 4.90 -1.72
N TYR A 256 13.91 3.91 -0.85
CA TYR A 256 14.38 2.58 -1.17
C TYR A 256 13.59 1.54 -0.39
N ILE A 257 13.64 0.29 -0.84
CA ILE A 257 13.00 -0.82 -0.14
C ILE A 257 13.85 -1.22 1.06
N GLY A 258 13.29 -1.06 2.25
CA GLY A 258 13.95 -1.35 3.51
C GLY A 258 13.73 -2.76 4.02
N GLU A 259 12.48 -3.21 3.98
CA GLU A 259 12.03 -4.50 4.50
C GLU A 259 11.01 -5.08 3.53
N THR A 260 11.07 -6.40 3.31
CA THR A 260 10.10 -7.14 2.50
C THR A 260 9.78 -8.46 3.19
N TRP A 261 8.50 -8.77 3.37
CA TRP A 261 8.05 -10.03 3.97
C TRP A 261 6.95 -10.66 3.13
N PHE A 262 7.07 -11.97 2.84
CA PHE A 262 6.07 -12.73 2.11
C PHE A 262 5.40 -13.75 3.03
N HIS A 263 4.19 -13.45 3.48
CA HIS A 263 3.50 -14.14 4.57
C HIS A 263 2.11 -14.58 4.12
N ASP A 264 1.51 -15.51 4.87
CA ASP A 264 0.09 -15.86 4.72
C ASP A 264 -0.73 -15.06 5.73
N HIS A 265 -1.68 -14.25 5.26
CA HIS A 265 -2.46 -13.33 6.09
C HIS A 265 -3.26 -14.08 7.18
N THR A 266 -3.73 -15.29 6.88
CA THR A 266 -4.51 -16.08 7.85
C THR A 266 -3.67 -16.57 9.04
N SER A 267 -2.41 -16.94 8.80
CA SER A 267 -1.54 -17.49 9.85
C SER A 267 -0.53 -16.49 10.40
N MET A 268 -0.34 -15.36 9.71
CA MET A 268 0.72 -14.36 9.94
C MET A 268 2.14 -14.96 9.94
N LYS A 269 2.30 -16.19 9.43
CA LYS A 269 3.58 -16.89 9.38
C LYS A 269 4.26 -16.64 8.02
N PRO A 270 5.60 -16.61 8.01
CA PRO A 270 6.35 -16.59 6.75
C PRO A 270 6.00 -17.83 5.94
N ILE A 271 5.78 -17.64 4.65
CA ILE A 271 5.57 -18.75 3.73
C ILE A 271 6.92 -19.45 3.56
N PRO A 272 7.04 -20.76 3.83
CA PRO A 272 8.32 -21.45 3.81
C PRO A 272 8.94 -21.40 2.40
N VAL A 273 10.16 -20.86 2.32
CA VAL A 273 10.93 -20.79 1.07
C VAL A 273 11.31 -22.22 0.66
N LEU A 274 10.89 -22.65 -0.53
CA LEU A 274 11.45 -23.85 -1.14
C LEU A 274 12.72 -23.45 -1.90
N GLU A 275 13.87 -24.00 -1.48
CA GLU A 275 15.18 -23.60 -1.97
C GLU A 275 15.36 -23.77 -3.48
N PRO A 276 16.18 -22.91 -4.14
CA PRO A 276 16.42 -22.90 -5.58
C PRO A 276 16.85 -24.23 -6.22
N GLN A 277 17.48 -25.11 -5.45
CA GLN A 277 18.28 -26.20 -5.99
C GLN A 277 17.47 -27.41 -6.49
N LYS A 278 16.14 -27.46 -6.30
CA LYS A 278 15.28 -28.57 -6.78
C LYS A 278 14.25 -28.18 -7.86
N ILE A 279 14.43 -27.02 -8.50
CA ILE A 279 13.34 -26.28 -9.17
C ILE A 279 13.01 -26.73 -10.59
N TYR A 280 13.96 -27.29 -11.33
CA TYR A 280 13.74 -27.47 -12.77
C TYR A 280 12.78 -28.61 -13.14
N GLN A 281 12.33 -29.44 -12.19
CA GLN A 281 11.53 -30.63 -12.49
C GLN A 281 10.28 -30.85 -11.61
N SER A 282 9.96 -29.95 -10.67
CA SER A 282 8.83 -30.20 -9.75
C SER A 282 7.67 -29.24 -9.95
N SER A 283 6.45 -29.78 -9.98
CA SER A 283 5.15 -29.07 -9.87
C SER A 283 4.95 -28.39 -8.50
N ARG A 284 6.01 -28.29 -7.69
CA ARG A 284 5.96 -27.74 -6.35
C ARG A 284 5.90 -26.22 -6.41
N PRO A 285 5.17 -25.58 -5.49
CA PRO A 285 5.17 -24.13 -5.34
C PRO A 285 6.59 -23.60 -5.18
N TYR A 286 6.93 -22.56 -5.91
CA TYR A 286 8.20 -21.86 -5.78
C TYR A 286 7.95 -20.36 -5.69
N PHE A 287 8.77 -19.68 -4.89
CA PHE A 287 8.83 -18.22 -4.95
C PHE A 287 10.25 -17.70 -4.73
N ARG A 288 10.50 -16.51 -5.27
CA ARG A 288 11.70 -15.72 -5.08
C ARG A 288 11.29 -14.32 -4.67
N CYS A 289 11.64 -13.94 -3.46
CA CYS A 289 11.53 -12.58 -2.94
C CYS A 289 12.94 -12.15 -2.48
N PRO A 290 13.74 -11.49 -3.33
CA PRO A 290 15.07 -11.07 -2.97
C PRO A 290 15.05 -10.20 -1.71
N LYS A 291 16.08 -10.35 -0.87
CA LYS A 291 16.25 -9.48 0.29
C LYS A 291 16.49 -8.04 -0.20
N PRO A 292 16.03 -7.02 0.53
CA PRO A 292 16.25 -5.64 0.15
C PRO A 292 17.75 -5.32 0.12
N SER A 293 18.23 -4.82 -1.01
CA SER A 293 19.64 -4.44 -1.26
C SER A 293 19.78 -2.95 -1.54
N GLY A 294 18.86 -2.13 -1.03
CA GLY A 294 18.88 -0.67 -1.19
C GLY A 294 18.34 -0.21 -2.54
N GLN A 295 17.79 -1.14 -3.29
CA GLN A 295 17.10 -0.91 -4.55
C GLN A 295 15.84 -0.07 -4.31
N SER A 296 15.46 0.69 -5.34
CA SER A 296 14.21 1.42 -5.40
C SER A 296 13.03 0.53 -5.79
N TYR A 297 13.20 -0.79 -5.88
CA TYR A 297 12.12 -1.70 -6.21
C TYR A 297 12.16 -2.99 -5.38
N ALA A 298 10.99 -3.57 -5.14
CA ALA A 298 10.83 -4.90 -4.58
C ALA A 298 10.31 -5.82 -5.69
N HIS A 299 10.78 -7.07 -5.71
CA HIS A 299 10.36 -8.04 -6.72
C HIS A 299 9.93 -9.34 -6.06
N LEU A 300 8.74 -9.82 -6.39
CA LEU A 300 8.23 -11.13 -6.02
C LEU A 300 7.96 -11.91 -7.29
N TYR A 301 8.62 -13.05 -7.43
CA TYR A 301 8.32 -14.04 -8.46
C TYR A 301 7.75 -15.29 -7.80
N THR A 302 6.68 -15.85 -8.34
CA THR A 302 6.14 -17.14 -7.92
C THR A 302 5.85 -18.03 -9.12
N ARG A 303 5.94 -19.34 -8.91
CA ARG A 303 5.62 -20.38 -9.91
C ARG A 303 4.87 -21.51 -9.22
N SER A 304 3.85 -22.05 -9.89
CA SER A 304 3.04 -23.17 -9.40
C SER A 304 2.44 -22.92 -8.00
N PHE A 305 2.18 -21.64 -7.67
CA PHE A 305 1.80 -21.24 -6.32
C PHE A 305 0.34 -21.58 -5.98
N GLN A 306 -0.47 -21.94 -6.99
CA GLN A 306 -1.80 -22.51 -6.81
C GLN A 306 -1.83 -23.78 -5.95
N HIS A 307 -0.71 -24.53 -5.91
CA HIS A 307 -0.59 -25.74 -5.08
C HIS A 307 -0.05 -25.45 -3.66
N SER A 308 0.14 -24.17 -3.31
CA SER A 308 0.60 -23.76 -1.98
C SER A 308 -0.50 -23.89 -0.93
N ALA A 309 -0.12 -24.32 0.27
CA ALA A 309 -1.03 -24.38 1.42
C ALA A 309 -1.39 -22.99 1.97
N ALA A 310 -0.59 -21.95 1.66
CA ALA A 310 -0.85 -20.57 2.10
C ALA A 310 -2.22 -20.13 1.59
N ARG A 311 -3.14 -19.69 2.45
CA ARG A 311 -4.53 -19.40 2.02
C ARG A 311 -4.66 -18.05 1.37
N SER A 312 -4.06 -17.03 1.97
CA SER A 312 -4.16 -15.63 1.58
C SER A 312 -2.77 -14.99 1.57
N PRO A 313 -1.94 -15.29 0.55
CA PRO A 313 -0.58 -14.80 0.48
C PRO A 313 -0.56 -13.27 0.28
N PHE A 314 0.25 -12.57 1.07
CA PHE A 314 0.47 -11.13 0.94
C PHE A 314 1.96 -10.79 0.98
N LEU A 315 2.30 -9.70 0.30
CA LEU A 315 3.63 -9.12 0.33
C LEU A 315 3.59 -7.82 1.13
N TYR A 316 4.32 -7.79 2.25
CA TYR A 316 4.60 -6.57 2.99
C TYR A 316 5.87 -5.93 2.45
N VAL A 317 5.81 -4.62 2.20
CA VAL A 317 6.96 -3.82 1.79
C VAL A 317 7.04 -2.58 2.65
N ARG A 318 8.23 -2.28 3.15
CA ARG A 318 8.49 -1.05 3.92
C ARG A 318 9.47 -0.15 3.19
N PHE A 319 9.10 1.11 3.05
CA PHE A 319 9.89 2.13 2.35
C PHE A 319 10.70 2.93 3.33
N PHE A 320 11.99 3.06 3.03
CA PHE A 320 12.94 3.82 3.80
C PHE A 320 13.48 4.97 2.96
N GLU A 321 13.69 6.12 3.59
CA GLU A 321 14.19 7.30 2.90
C GLU A 321 15.71 7.19 2.65
N LYS A 322 16.14 7.60 1.45
CA LYS A 322 17.55 7.75 1.09
C LYS A 322 18.15 8.92 1.88
N LEU A 323 19.31 8.71 2.47
CA LEU A 323 19.95 9.71 3.33
C LEU A 323 20.58 10.85 2.52
N PRO A 324 20.66 12.08 3.06
CA PRO A 324 20.36 12.45 4.46
C PRO A 324 18.87 12.51 4.82
N GLY A 325 17.99 12.68 3.83
CA GLY A 325 16.53 12.65 4.02
C GLY A 325 15.98 13.64 5.06
N SER A 326 14.75 13.41 5.51
CA SER A 326 14.02 14.19 6.50
C SER A 326 14.67 14.10 7.88
N LEU A 327 15.22 12.94 8.23
CA LEU A 327 15.97 12.74 9.48
C LEU A 327 17.23 13.59 9.53
N GLY A 328 18.02 13.62 8.46
CA GLY A 328 19.24 14.43 8.40
C GLY A 328 18.94 15.92 8.41
N LYS A 329 17.90 16.36 7.68
CA LYS A 329 17.42 17.76 7.75
C LYS A 329 16.97 18.14 9.16
N ALA A 330 16.18 17.28 9.82
CA ALA A 330 15.74 17.50 11.19
C ALA A 330 16.92 17.56 12.17
N TRP A 331 17.93 16.71 11.98
CA TRP A 331 19.15 16.74 12.78
C TRP A 331 19.97 18.01 12.57
N ILE A 332 20.13 18.49 11.34
CA ILE A 332 20.78 19.78 11.04
C ILE A 332 20.02 20.93 11.70
N LEU A 333 18.70 20.96 11.59
CA LEU A 333 17.87 22.00 12.22
C LEU A 333 18.01 21.97 13.75
N ALA A 334 17.91 20.78 14.37
CA ALA A 334 18.09 20.62 15.81
C ALA A 334 19.50 21.06 16.26
N SER A 335 20.53 20.78 15.45
CA SER A 335 21.92 21.22 15.70
C SER A 335 22.03 22.74 15.66
N ALA A 336 21.40 23.38 14.68
CA ALA A 336 21.40 24.84 14.55
C ALA A 336 20.69 25.50 15.73
N VAL A 337 19.51 25.00 16.13
CA VAL A 337 18.78 25.50 17.31
C VAL A 337 19.60 25.32 18.59
N LEU A 338 20.22 24.15 18.77
CA LEU A 338 21.11 23.90 19.91
C LEU A 338 22.26 24.92 19.97
N ALA A 339 22.94 25.14 18.85
CA ALA A 339 24.05 26.09 18.78
C ALA A 339 23.60 27.52 19.08
N ILE A 340 22.47 27.97 18.52
CA ILE A 340 21.93 29.31 18.76
C ILE A 340 21.56 29.50 20.24
N VAL A 341 20.82 28.56 20.82
CA VAL A 341 20.43 28.61 22.24
C VAL A 341 21.65 28.60 23.15
N TRP A 342 22.66 27.77 22.84
CA TRP A 342 23.89 27.71 23.62
C TRP A 342 24.69 29.00 23.54
N ILE A 343 24.97 29.51 22.32
CA ILE A 343 25.72 30.76 22.12
C ILE A 343 25.02 31.91 22.85
N PHE A 344 23.71 32.09 22.61
CA PHE A 344 22.96 33.18 23.22
C PHE A 344 22.92 33.08 24.74
N GLY A 345 22.70 31.87 25.28
CA GLY A 345 22.70 31.64 26.73
C GLY A 345 24.08 31.84 27.37
N ALA A 346 25.17 31.54 26.67
CA ALA A 346 26.54 31.69 27.16
C ALA A 346 27.04 33.14 27.07
N THR A 347 26.58 33.90 26.08
CA THR A 347 26.89 35.33 25.93
C THR A 347 25.92 36.23 26.69
N TRP A 348 24.89 35.67 27.32
CA TRP A 348 23.94 36.44 28.11
C TRP A 348 24.60 36.92 29.41
N ASP A 349 24.88 38.22 29.48
CA ASP A 349 25.53 38.86 30.62
C ASP A 349 24.53 39.41 31.66
N GLY A 350 23.23 39.23 31.44
CA GLY A 350 22.17 39.75 32.33
C GLY A 350 22.02 41.27 32.30
N SER A 351 22.85 41.97 31.53
CA SER A 351 22.85 43.42 31.50
C SER A 351 21.68 43.90 30.64
N THR A 352 20.68 44.50 31.30
CA THR A 352 19.72 45.33 30.59
C THR A 352 20.51 46.44 29.90
N PRO A 353 20.28 46.70 28.60
CA PRO A 353 21.02 47.76 27.93
C PRO A 353 20.71 49.06 28.69
N PRO A 354 21.71 49.95 28.87
CA PRO A 354 21.49 51.20 29.57
C PRO A 354 20.29 51.92 28.95
N THR A 355 19.34 52.31 29.79
CA THR A 355 17.95 52.71 29.50
C THR A 355 17.77 53.97 28.65
N GLY A 356 18.75 54.34 27.81
CA GLY A 356 18.73 55.56 26.98
C GLY A 356 19.09 55.38 25.51
N GLU A 357 19.54 54.21 25.05
CA GLU A 357 19.76 53.95 23.62
C GLU A 357 18.52 53.31 23.01
N GLU A 358 17.67 54.14 22.40
CA GLU A 358 16.57 53.66 21.57
C GLU A 358 17.14 52.84 20.41
N SER A 359 16.97 51.52 20.48
CA SER A 359 17.35 50.64 19.37
C SER A 359 16.60 51.09 18.11
N PRO A 360 17.29 51.28 16.97
CA PRO A 360 16.71 51.80 15.72
C PRO A 360 15.61 50.89 15.12
N LEU A 361 15.39 49.70 15.69
CA LEU A 361 14.37 48.72 15.29
C LEU A 361 13.16 48.67 16.25
N GLY A 362 12.90 49.73 17.02
CA GLY A 362 11.71 49.80 17.87
C GLY A 362 11.74 48.83 19.06
N GLY A 363 12.93 48.61 19.64
CA GLY A 363 13.11 47.75 20.82
C GLY A 363 13.33 46.26 20.51
N ILE A 364 13.37 45.85 19.24
CA ILE A 364 13.77 44.50 18.85
C ILE A 364 15.31 44.45 18.77
N ASP A 365 15.91 43.68 19.67
CA ASP A 365 17.34 43.39 19.67
C ASP A 365 17.68 42.55 18.41
N PRO A 366 18.62 42.98 17.55
CA PRO A 366 19.07 42.17 16.41
C PRO A 366 19.49 40.75 16.79
N GLY A 367 20.01 40.54 18.02
CA GLY A 367 20.35 39.21 18.53
C GLY A 367 19.14 38.29 18.69
N SER A 368 17.95 38.85 19.00
CA SER A 368 16.72 38.08 19.12
C SER A 368 16.19 37.59 17.77
N LEU A 369 16.50 38.29 16.67
CA LEU A 369 16.14 37.87 15.31
C LEU A 369 16.85 36.59 14.87
N ILE A 370 17.97 36.22 15.51
CA ILE A 370 18.67 34.97 15.23
C ILE A 370 17.77 33.76 15.53
N PHE A 371 16.84 33.86 16.49
CA PHE A 371 15.86 32.80 16.78
C PHE A 371 14.78 32.62 15.69
N ALA A 372 14.69 33.54 14.73
CA ALA A 372 13.87 33.34 13.53
C ALA A 372 14.61 32.54 12.44
N LEU A 373 15.95 32.40 12.51
CA LEU A 373 16.72 31.64 11.53
C LEU A 373 16.31 30.17 11.41
N PRO A 374 16.00 29.43 12.49
CA PRO A 374 15.48 28.06 12.38
C PRO A 374 14.19 27.96 11.55
N LEU A 375 13.30 28.96 11.66
CA LEU A 375 12.09 29.03 10.84
C LEU A 375 12.43 29.31 9.37
N ALA A 376 13.36 30.23 9.11
CA ALA A 376 13.86 30.50 7.76
C ALA A 376 14.56 29.27 7.15
N LEU A 377 15.41 28.58 7.91
CA LEU A 377 16.07 27.33 7.51
C LEU A 377 15.04 26.24 7.19
N TRP A 378 14.01 26.10 8.01
CA TRP A 378 12.90 25.19 7.74
C TRP A 378 12.18 25.53 6.42
N ALA A 379 11.91 26.81 6.15
CA ALA A 379 11.31 27.24 4.88
C ALA A 379 12.25 26.95 3.68
N ILE A 380 13.53 27.32 3.78
CA ILE A 380 14.55 27.14 2.72
C ILE A 380 14.80 25.66 2.41
N MET A 381 14.76 24.79 3.41
CA MET A 381 14.96 23.34 3.24
C MET A 381 13.82 22.65 2.43
N GLY A 382 12.85 23.43 1.95
CA GLY A 382 11.82 22.99 1.02
C GLY A 382 10.75 22.17 1.72
N PHE A 383 10.55 22.39 3.02
CA PHE A 383 9.50 21.70 3.75
C PHE A 383 8.09 22.11 3.25
N GLY A 384 7.91 23.24 2.54
CA GLY A 384 6.60 23.63 1.99
C GLY A 384 6.05 22.70 0.89
N GLU A 385 6.86 22.41 -0.13
CA GLU A 385 6.40 21.67 -1.33
C GLU A 385 6.82 20.19 -1.32
N ARG A 386 7.90 19.86 -0.58
CA ARG A 386 8.43 18.49 -0.42
C ARG A 386 8.40 17.99 1.03
N ALA A 387 7.83 18.66 2.04
CA ALA A 387 7.60 18.01 3.37
C ALA A 387 6.36 17.14 3.45
N ARG A 388 5.41 17.32 2.53
CA ARG A 388 4.54 16.20 2.14
C ARG A 388 5.29 15.19 1.26
N GLY A 389 6.63 15.26 1.26
CA GLY A 389 7.48 14.32 0.57
C GLY A 389 7.35 12.97 1.23
N TYR A 390 6.34 12.22 0.79
CA TYR A 390 6.15 10.79 0.96
C TYR A 390 6.54 10.38 2.37
N PHE A 391 7.24 9.29 2.60
CA PHE A 391 7.36 8.68 3.92
C PHE A 391 8.27 9.38 4.95
N SER A 392 8.13 10.70 5.17
CA SER A 392 8.82 11.41 6.24
C SER A 392 8.57 10.71 7.58
N THR A 393 9.63 10.59 8.36
CA THR A 393 9.56 9.85 9.62
C THR A 393 8.85 10.70 10.66
N LEU A 394 7.95 10.09 11.44
CA LEU A 394 7.28 10.78 12.55
C LEU A 394 8.31 11.42 13.51
N ALA A 395 9.46 10.76 13.69
CA ALA A 395 10.57 11.27 14.47
C ALA A 395 11.11 12.61 13.92
N SER A 396 11.32 12.72 12.60
CA SER A 396 11.75 13.98 12.00
C SER A 396 10.73 15.11 12.20
N LEU A 397 9.43 14.82 12.03
CA LEU A 397 8.38 15.82 12.23
C LEU A 397 8.35 16.32 13.67
N VAL A 398 8.36 15.41 14.65
CA VAL A 398 8.38 15.76 16.07
C VAL A 398 9.62 16.59 16.40
N SER A 399 10.80 16.20 15.90
CA SER A 399 12.05 16.93 16.15
C SER A 399 12.05 18.33 15.54
N ILE A 400 11.51 18.48 14.32
CA ILE A 400 11.37 19.79 13.67
C ILE A 400 10.42 20.68 14.46
N LEU A 401 9.22 20.19 14.81
CA LEU A 401 8.25 20.96 15.60
C LEU A 401 8.83 21.35 16.96
N SER A 402 9.59 20.46 17.59
CA SER A 402 10.27 20.73 18.85
C SER A 402 11.34 21.80 18.68
N SER A 403 12.13 21.75 17.61
CA SER A 403 13.16 22.76 17.29
C SER A 403 12.54 24.14 17.05
N LEU A 404 11.42 24.20 16.33
CA LEU A 404 10.67 25.43 16.09
C LEU A 404 10.07 25.98 17.38
N LEU A 405 9.51 25.13 18.24
CA LEU A 405 8.96 25.53 19.52
C LEU A 405 10.05 26.05 20.47
N ILE A 406 11.20 25.38 20.55
CA ILE A 406 12.36 25.84 21.35
C ILE A 406 12.80 27.23 20.88
N SER A 407 12.90 27.43 19.56
CA SER A 407 13.30 28.72 18.97
C SER A 407 12.28 29.82 19.29
N PHE A 408 10.99 29.50 19.22
CA PHE A 408 9.91 30.43 19.58
C PHE A 408 9.94 30.77 21.07
N VAL A 409 10.08 29.79 21.96
CA VAL A 409 10.15 30.02 23.41
C VAL A 409 11.41 30.83 23.76
N ALA A 410 12.55 30.58 23.10
CA ALA A 410 13.77 31.36 23.29
C ALA A 410 13.60 32.83 22.86
N LEU A 411 12.94 33.07 21.73
CA LEU A 411 12.57 34.42 21.29
C LEU A 411 11.68 35.12 22.32
N VAL A 412 10.61 34.46 22.75
CA VAL A 412 9.68 34.99 23.76
C VAL A 412 10.41 35.26 25.08
N LEU A 413 11.21 34.32 25.57
CA LEU A 413 12.03 34.48 26.77
C LEU A 413 12.93 35.72 26.68
N THR A 414 13.58 35.92 25.54
CA THR A 414 14.43 37.10 25.30
C THR A 414 13.62 38.40 25.44
N LEU A 415 12.41 38.46 24.87
CA LEU A 415 11.53 39.62 24.99
C LEU A 415 11.04 39.84 26.44
N PHE A 416 10.73 38.75 27.18
CA PHE A 416 10.31 38.85 28.58
C PHE A 416 11.44 39.30 29.51
N ILE A 417 12.66 38.82 29.31
CA ILE A 417 13.82 39.28 30.09
C ILE A 417 14.13 40.75 29.76
N ARG A 418 14.15 41.12 28.47
CA ARG A 418 14.41 42.50 28.05
C ARG A 418 13.34 43.49 28.51
N SER A 419 12.07 43.07 28.58
CA SER A 419 10.99 43.91 29.13
C SER A 419 11.01 44.04 30.66
N GLY A 420 11.99 43.44 31.34
CA GLY A 420 12.10 43.48 32.81
C GLY A 420 11.04 42.65 33.54
N ARG A 421 10.24 41.87 32.81
CA ARG A 421 9.24 40.95 33.42
C ARG A 421 9.88 39.74 34.05
N ILE A 422 11.05 39.34 33.57
CA ILE A 422 11.91 38.32 34.16
C ILE A 422 13.23 38.99 34.53
N PRO A 423 13.72 38.86 35.78
CA PRO A 423 15.00 39.43 36.17
C PRO A 423 16.15 38.84 35.34
N GLY A 424 16.92 39.69 34.66
CA GLY A 424 18.03 39.27 33.80
C GLY A 424 19.27 38.81 34.57
N ASP A 425 19.36 39.22 35.84
CA ASP A 425 20.42 38.96 36.82
C ASP A 425 20.21 37.67 37.64
N LEU A 426 19.20 36.87 37.28
CA LEU A 426 18.99 35.54 37.85
C LEU A 426 20.17 34.62 37.50
N HIS A 427 21.15 34.54 38.39
CA HIS A 427 22.27 33.62 38.30
C HIS A 427 21.97 32.33 39.07
N GLY A 428 21.95 31.21 38.34
CA GLY A 428 21.90 29.87 38.90
C GLY A 428 23.26 29.16 38.83
N PRO A 429 23.33 27.86 39.18
CA PRO A 429 24.52 27.06 38.92
C PRO A 429 24.86 27.11 37.42
N SER A 430 26.09 27.47 37.08
CA SER A 430 26.52 27.57 35.69
C SER A 430 26.66 26.18 35.07
N ALA A 431 26.00 25.94 33.95
CA ALA A 431 26.13 24.72 33.16
C ALA A 431 26.55 25.08 31.73
N ALA A 432 27.68 24.52 31.26
CA ALA A 432 28.20 24.77 29.91
C ALA A 432 28.32 26.27 29.54
N LEU A 433 28.80 27.09 30.49
CA LEU A 433 28.92 28.56 30.39
C LEU A 433 27.59 29.34 30.40
N VAL A 434 26.45 28.67 30.55
CA VAL A 434 25.14 29.31 30.71
C VAL A 434 24.83 29.42 32.20
N SER A 435 24.58 30.64 32.69
CA SER A 435 24.30 30.92 34.11
C SER A 435 22.82 31.13 34.41
N HIS A 436 22.03 31.54 33.42
CA HIS A 436 20.62 31.87 33.61
C HIS A 436 19.71 30.63 33.55
N PRO A 437 18.87 30.37 34.56
CA PRO A 437 18.18 29.09 34.74
C PRO A 437 17.25 28.73 33.58
N PHE A 438 16.54 29.70 33.01
CA PHE A 438 15.65 29.45 31.86
C PHE A 438 16.43 29.05 30.60
N TRP A 439 17.62 29.62 30.40
CA TRP A 439 18.49 29.26 29.28
C TRP A 439 19.09 27.86 29.48
N ILE A 440 19.41 27.48 30.72
CA ILE A 440 19.84 26.10 31.06
C ILE A 440 18.74 25.08 30.74
N VAL A 441 17.48 25.37 31.09
CA VAL A 441 16.34 24.48 30.79
C VAL A 441 16.15 24.35 29.28
N LEU A 442 16.13 25.46 28.54
CA LEU A 442 16.00 25.43 27.08
C LEU A 442 17.15 24.69 26.42
N LEU A 443 18.39 24.90 26.88
CA LEU A 443 19.56 24.19 26.43
C LEU A 443 19.43 22.68 26.67
N GLY A 444 18.96 22.27 27.86
CA GLY A 444 18.71 20.87 28.18
C GLY A 444 17.70 20.22 27.22
N ILE A 445 16.58 20.89 26.93
CA ILE A 445 15.57 20.41 25.98
C ILE A 445 16.16 20.32 24.55
N ALA A 446 16.95 21.32 24.13
CA ALA A 446 17.61 21.33 22.83
C ALA A 446 18.62 20.17 22.69
N VAL A 447 19.42 19.90 23.71
CA VAL A 447 20.36 18.77 23.75
C VAL A 447 19.61 17.44 23.64
N ILE A 448 18.52 17.26 24.40
CA ILE A 448 17.70 16.03 24.35
C ILE A 448 17.17 15.82 22.93
N ASN A 449 16.59 16.86 22.31
CA ASN A 449 16.06 16.76 20.96
C ASN A 449 17.17 16.43 19.93
N PHE A 450 18.32 17.11 20.01
CA PHE A 450 19.48 16.86 19.13
C PHE A 450 20.00 15.42 19.25
N LEU A 451 20.19 14.92 20.48
CA LEU A 451 20.68 13.56 20.71
C LEU A 451 19.65 12.52 20.24
N TRP A 452 18.37 12.74 20.53
CA TRP A 452 17.31 11.83 20.13
C TRP A 452 17.20 11.70 18.61
N ILE A 453 17.13 12.81 17.87
CA ILE A 453 17.04 12.76 16.41
C ILE A 453 18.36 12.28 15.79
N GLY A 454 19.50 12.63 16.39
CA GLY A 454 20.83 12.15 16.00
C GLY A 454 20.95 10.63 16.12
N GLU A 455 20.47 10.03 17.22
CA GLU A 455 20.42 8.58 17.40
C GLU A 455 19.63 7.91 16.26
N LYS A 456 18.43 8.42 15.95
CA LYS A 456 17.59 7.87 14.87
C LYS A 456 18.23 8.04 13.50
N PHE A 457 18.83 9.20 13.23
CA PHE A 457 19.57 9.46 12.00
C PHE A 457 20.76 8.48 11.86
N MET A 458 21.56 8.30 12.91
CA MET A 458 22.72 7.42 12.90
C MET A 458 22.34 5.95 12.72
N ILE A 459 21.31 5.46 13.42
CA ILE A 459 20.79 4.09 13.22
C ILE A 459 20.37 3.90 11.76
N ARG A 460 19.69 4.88 11.17
CA ARG A 460 19.26 4.84 9.78
C ARG A 460 20.46 4.87 8.82
N PHE A 461 21.45 5.71 9.11
CA PHE A 461 22.71 5.80 8.37
C PHE A 461 23.47 4.49 8.34
N TRP A 462 23.63 3.84 9.48
CA TRP A 462 24.30 2.54 9.53
C TRP A 462 23.51 1.44 8.84
N ARG A 463 22.17 1.46 8.88
CA ARG A 463 21.34 0.52 8.11
C ARG A 463 21.51 0.76 6.60
N TRP A 464 21.41 2.00 6.15
CA TRP A 464 21.59 2.36 4.74
C TRP A 464 22.97 1.97 4.22
N ARG A 465 24.03 2.27 4.98
CA ARG A 465 25.40 1.89 4.63
C ARG A 465 25.58 0.37 4.53
N ARG A 466 25.01 -0.41 5.44
CA ARG A 466 25.07 -1.89 5.37
C ARG A 466 24.36 -2.46 4.15
N VAL A 467 23.27 -1.81 3.74
CA VAL A 467 22.49 -2.22 2.58
C VAL A 467 23.20 -1.86 1.27
N LEU A 468 23.93 -0.74 1.23
CA LEU A 468 24.75 -0.34 0.09
C LEU A 468 26.10 -1.07 0.00
N ALA A 469 26.60 -1.63 1.11
CA ALA A 469 27.82 -2.42 1.07
C ALA A 469 27.60 -3.60 0.10
N PRO A 470 28.49 -3.81 -0.88
CA PRO A 470 28.39 -4.95 -1.77
C PRO A 470 28.28 -6.20 -0.89
N PRO A 471 27.41 -7.18 -1.25
CA PRO A 471 27.34 -8.42 -0.50
C PRO A 471 28.78 -8.94 -0.41
N ASN A 472 29.29 -9.13 0.80
CA ASN A 472 30.59 -9.77 0.99
C ASN A 472 30.49 -11.10 0.27
N VAL A 473 31.05 -11.18 -0.93
CA VAL A 473 31.15 -12.42 -1.68
C VAL A 473 32.21 -13.21 -0.93
N THR A 474 31.80 -13.85 0.16
CA THR A 474 32.58 -14.92 0.76
C THR A 474 32.56 -16.02 -0.29
N PHE A 475 33.56 -15.98 -1.18
CA PHE A 475 33.97 -17.15 -1.94
C PHE A 475 34.36 -18.19 -0.89
N ASN A 476 33.40 -19.02 -0.49
CA ASN A 476 33.73 -20.33 0.04
C ASN A 476 34.30 -21.10 -1.14
N ALA A 477 35.57 -20.84 -1.45
CA ALA A 477 36.40 -21.77 -2.17
C ALA A 477 36.46 -23.01 -1.27
N THR A 478 35.51 -23.93 -1.46
CA THR A 478 35.72 -25.31 -1.06
C THR A 478 37.05 -25.72 -1.69
N PRO A 479 38.08 -26.03 -0.89
CA PRO A 479 39.31 -26.55 -1.45
C PRO A 479 38.92 -27.81 -2.21
N GLY A 480 39.14 -27.81 -3.52
CA GLY A 480 39.01 -29.02 -4.32
C GLY A 480 39.95 -30.04 -3.74
N SER A 481 39.39 -31.07 -3.10
CA SER A 481 40.07 -32.34 -2.89
C SER A 481 40.31 -32.92 -4.28
N HIS A 482 41.53 -32.74 -4.77
CA HIS A 482 42.12 -33.57 -5.82
C HIS A 482 42.34 -34.99 -5.31
#